data_AF-A0A835ZSC7-F1
#
_entry.id   AF-A0A835ZSC7-F1
#
_cell.length_a   1.000
_cell.length_b   1.000
_cell.length_c   1.000
_cell.angle_alpha   90.00
_cell.angle_beta   90.00
_cell.angle_gamma   90.00
#
_symmetry.space_group_name_H-M   'P 1'
#
loop_
_entity.id
_entity.type
_entity.pdbx_description
1 polymer ?
#
loop_
_entity_poly.entity_id
_entity_poly.type
_entity_poly.pdbx_seq_one_letter_code
_entity_poly.pdbx_strand_id
1 'polypeptide(L)'
;EENFESKERTACRGKIAISDIRIPLMWKDSDHFSNKERSQYYAIFCLFKLGAEVFDTEMVIVDKTVTDICFENVTIFNEAGPDFQIKVEVYSCCTEESSITNTPKKLAKKLKTSISKATGKKISSVLQEDHEMCLSFSSAIYGAKYSLLAHTTLSLESAEDSFKTHNLSVNGNEESSFWLPLYGNMCCRLVAQPTCMAENVFAGFLNEQQMVGGLIHWRRLYCVLRGGKLYCFYTPEEIEAKVEPALIVSINKETRIRAVDKDKTKRIHNFSVINPVAGQAVIHIFSADNREDLQKWMEAFWQHFFDLSKLTFGFSSSIFM
;
A
#
# COMPACT_ATOMS: atom_id res chain seq x y z
N GLU A 1 -7.58 27.03 -35.43
CA GLU A 1 -7.98 26.02 -34.43
C GLU A 1 -7.28 24.73 -34.81
N GLU A 2 -6.13 24.44 -34.21
CA GLU A 2 -5.48 23.13 -34.38
C GLU A 2 -6.18 22.17 -33.40
N ASN A 3 -6.95 21.26 -33.98
CA ASN A 3 -7.64 20.19 -33.29
C ASN A 3 -6.57 19.19 -32.82
N PHE A 4 -6.06 19.38 -31.60
CA PHE A 4 -5.14 18.43 -30.97
C PHE A 4 -5.90 17.14 -30.75
N GLU A 5 -5.62 16.15 -31.60
CA GLU A 5 -5.99 14.75 -31.41
C GLU A 5 -5.78 14.38 -29.94
N SER A 6 -6.88 14.07 -29.25
CA SER A 6 -6.85 13.73 -27.83
C SER A 6 -6.15 12.38 -27.70
N LYS A 7 -4.83 12.41 -27.54
CA LYS A 7 -4.06 11.25 -27.10
C LYS A 7 -4.77 10.67 -25.89
N GLU A 8 -5.14 9.40 -25.98
CA GLU A 8 -5.88 8.72 -24.91
C GLU A 8 -5.02 8.76 -23.65
N ARG A 9 -5.45 9.54 -22.65
CA ARG A 9 -4.68 9.74 -21.41
C ARG A 9 -4.83 8.50 -20.54
N THR A 10 -3.70 7.96 -20.12
CA THR A 10 -3.66 6.85 -19.16
C THR A 10 -3.72 7.40 -17.75
N ALA A 11 -4.44 6.71 -16.86
CA ALA A 11 -4.52 7.12 -15.46
C ALA A 11 -3.19 6.86 -14.76
N CYS A 12 -2.82 7.76 -13.85
CA CYS A 12 -1.67 7.58 -12.98
C CYS A 12 -1.78 6.26 -12.20
N ARG A 13 -0.68 5.51 -12.22
CA ARG A 13 -0.48 4.32 -11.41
C ARG A 13 0.23 4.69 -10.11
N GLY A 14 0.19 3.82 -9.12
CA GLY A 14 0.79 4.07 -7.83
C GLY A 14 1.17 2.81 -7.09
N LYS A 15 1.66 3.01 -5.87
CA LYS A 15 1.93 1.94 -4.92
C LYS A 15 0.76 1.80 -3.97
N ILE A 16 0.45 0.56 -3.60
CA ILE A 16 -0.54 0.27 -2.57
C ILE A 16 0.14 -0.56 -1.50
N ALA A 17 0.00 -0.14 -0.24
CA ALA A 17 0.50 -0.87 0.91
C ALA A 17 -0.67 -1.34 1.78
N ILE A 18 -0.67 -2.63 2.12
CA ILE A 18 -1.56 -3.23 3.12
C ILE A 18 -0.72 -3.57 4.34
N SER A 19 -1.21 -3.23 5.52
CA SER A 19 -0.53 -3.45 6.79
C SER A 19 -1.51 -3.59 7.95
N ASP A 20 -0.98 -4.01 9.09
CA ASP A 20 -1.67 -4.01 10.37
C ASP A 20 -3.00 -4.80 10.33
N ILE A 21 -2.97 -5.98 9.72
CA ILE A 21 -4.17 -6.79 9.53
C ILE A 21 -4.55 -7.44 10.85
N ARG A 22 -5.82 -7.31 11.23
CA ARG A 22 -6.41 -7.96 12.40
C ARG A 22 -7.73 -8.62 12.05
N ILE A 23 -7.89 -9.90 12.39
CA ILE A 23 -9.11 -10.66 12.18
C ILE A 23 -9.63 -11.13 13.54
N PRO A 24 -10.65 -10.48 14.10
CA PRO A 24 -11.23 -10.87 15.38
C PRO A 24 -11.96 -12.22 15.28
N LEU A 25 -11.78 -13.03 16.32
CA LEU A 25 -12.42 -14.32 16.51
C LEU A 25 -13.56 -14.21 17.52
N MET A 26 -14.51 -15.13 17.44
CA MET A 26 -15.71 -15.16 18.28
C MET A 26 -15.93 -16.56 18.85
N TRP A 27 -15.04 -16.96 19.76
CA TRP A 27 -15.18 -18.20 20.51
C TRP A 27 -16.47 -18.21 21.35
N LYS A 28 -17.14 -19.35 21.41
CA LYS A 28 -18.28 -19.54 22.31
C LYS A 28 -17.75 -19.92 23.69
N ASP A 29 -18.53 -19.64 24.74
CA ASP A 29 -18.19 -20.08 26.10
C ASP A 29 -17.96 -21.60 26.17
N SER A 30 -18.75 -22.38 25.42
CA SER A 30 -18.58 -23.83 25.29
C SER A 30 -17.17 -24.25 24.85
N ASP A 31 -16.52 -23.43 24.03
CA ASP A 31 -15.22 -23.73 23.42
C ASP A 31 -14.08 -23.45 24.41
N HIS A 32 -14.28 -22.50 25.33
CA HIS A 32 -13.33 -22.24 26.42
C HIS A 32 -13.40 -23.32 27.51
N PHE A 33 -14.62 -23.77 27.87
CA PHE A 33 -14.87 -24.67 28.99
C PHE A 33 -14.83 -26.17 28.66
N SER A 34 -14.73 -26.57 27.39
CA SER A 34 -14.60 -27.97 26.96
C SER A 34 -13.20 -28.53 27.19
N ASN A 35 -12.82 -28.79 28.46
CA ASN A 35 -11.56 -29.47 28.81
C ASN A 35 -11.52 -30.98 28.45
N LYS A 36 -12.47 -31.49 27.67
CA LYS A 36 -12.59 -32.92 27.31
C LYS A 36 -12.21 -33.26 25.88
N GLU A 37 -12.03 -32.27 25.02
CA GLU A 37 -11.66 -32.48 23.61
C GLU A 37 -10.22 -31.97 23.40
N ARG A 38 -9.47 -32.73 22.60
CA ARG A 38 -8.08 -32.43 22.25
C ARG A 38 -7.98 -30.97 21.81
N SER A 39 -6.95 -30.24 22.27
CA SER A 39 -6.69 -28.88 21.80
C SER A 39 -6.59 -28.89 20.28
N GLN A 40 -7.61 -28.34 19.61
CA GLN A 40 -7.58 -28.15 18.17
C GLN A 40 -6.76 -26.91 17.87
N TYR A 41 -5.75 -27.09 17.02
CA TYR A 41 -4.92 -26.01 16.54
C TYR A 41 -5.27 -25.75 15.09
N TYR A 42 -5.39 -24.49 14.73
CA TYR A 42 -5.67 -24.09 13.36
C TYR A 42 -4.47 -23.37 12.77
N ALA A 43 -3.99 -23.84 11.63
CA ALA A 43 -2.99 -23.15 10.84
C ALA A 43 -3.70 -22.20 9.87
N ILE A 44 -3.37 -20.90 9.93
CA ILE A 44 -4.04 -19.84 9.19
C ILE A 44 -3.02 -18.94 8.51
N PHE A 45 -3.32 -18.52 7.28
CA PHE A 45 -2.59 -17.48 6.57
C PHE A 45 -3.53 -16.74 5.62
N CYS A 46 -3.13 -15.57 5.14
CA CYS A 46 -3.88 -14.79 4.17
C CYS A 46 -3.15 -14.74 2.82
N LEU A 47 -3.92 -14.68 1.73
CA LEU A 47 -3.45 -14.32 0.40
C LEU A 47 -3.99 -12.95 -0.01
N PHE A 48 -3.13 -12.11 -0.56
CA PHE A 48 -3.48 -10.84 -1.18
C PHE A 48 -3.28 -10.96 -2.69
N LYS A 49 -4.35 -10.75 -3.45
CA LYS A 49 -4.34 -10.90 -4.92
C LYS A 49 -4.71 -9.60 -5.61
N LEU A 50 -3.84 -9.12 -6.49
CA LEU A 50 -4.09 -8.00 -7.39
C LEU A 50 -3.73 -8.42 -8.82
N GLY A 51 -4.73 -8.77 -9.62
CA GLY A 51 -4.50 -9.29 -10.97
C GLY A 51 -3.65 -10.57 -10.95
N ALA A 52 -2.43 -10.49 -11.49
CA ALA A 52 -1.46 -11.59 -11.52
C ALA A 52 -0.51 -11.60 -10.31
N GLU A 53 -0.44 -10.53 -9.53
CA GLU A 53 0.40 -10.45 -8.34
C GLU A 53 -0.32 -11.10 -7.15
N VAL A 54 0.36 -12.05 -6.52
CA VAL A 54 -0.15 -12.78 -5.35
C VAL A 54 0.92 -12.79 -4.28
N PHE A 55 0.56 -12.32 -3.09
CA PHE A 55 1.40 -12.35 -1.90
C PHE A 55 0.70 -13.11 -0.78
N ASP A 56 1.48 -13.75 0.08
CA ASP A 56 1.00 -14.47 1.26
C ASP A 56 1.55 -13.86 2.56
N THR A 57 0.83 -14.08 3.65
CA THR A 57 1.34 -13.83 5.00
C THR A 57 2.08 -15.05 5.52
N GLU A 58 2.83 -14.85 6.61
CA GLU A 58 3.28 -15.96 7.43
C GLU A 58 2.09 -16.77 7.96
N MET A 59 2.34 -18.05 8.22
CA MET A 59 1.35 -18.96 8.80
C MET A 59 1.37 -18.83 10.31
N VAL A 60 0.20 -18.64 10.90
CA VAL A 60 0.00 -18.54 12.36
C VAL A 60 -0.80 -19.73 12.84
N ILE A 61 -0.40 -20.28 13.98
CA ILE A 61 -1.17 -21.31 14.69
C ILE A 61 -2.08 -20.63 15.69
N VAL A 62 -3.37 -20.95 15.63
CA VAL A 62 -4.43 -20.35 16.44
C VAL A 62 -5.08 -21.43 17.28
N ASP A 63 -5.26 -21.15 18.56
CA ASP A 63 -6.02 -21.97 19.50
C ASP A 63 -7.11 -21.12 20.18
N LYS A 64 -7.86 -21.75 21.09
CA LYS A 64 -8.95 -21.09 21.84
C LYS A 64 -8.51 -19.93 22.75
N THR A 65 -7.22 -19.67 22.92
CA THR A 65 -6.71 -18.55 23.73
C THR A 65 -6.54 -17.28 22.91
N VAL A 66 -6.48 -17.40 21.58
CA VAL A 66 -6.27 -16.27 20.67
C VAL A 66 -7.59 -15.57 20.38
N THR A 67 -7.71 -14.28 20.68
CA THR A 67 -8.92 -13.49 20.37
C THR A 67 -8.87 -12.85 18.99
N ASP A 68 -7.67 -12.54 18.50
CA ASP A 68 -7.45 -11.80 17.27
C ASP A 68 -6.26 -12.41 16.53
N ILE A 69 -6.43 -12.65 15.23
CA ILE A 69 -5.33 -13.05 14.35
C ILE A 69 -4.69 -11.77 13.80
N CYS A 70 -3.40 -11.55 14.08
CA CYS A 70 -2.69 -10.35 13.67
C CYS A 70 -1.56 -10.69 12.69
N PHE A 71 -1.47 -9.93 11.60
CA PHE A 71 -0.33 -9.96 10.67
C PHE A 71 0.29 -8.56 10.60
N GLU A 72 1.52 -8.44 11.09
CA GLU A 72 2.24 -7.15 11.17
C GLU A 72 2.99 -6.80 9.87
N ASN A 73 3.25 -7.80 9.01
CA ASN A 73 4.00 -7.61 7.78
C ASN A 73 3.26 -6.69 6.80
N VAL A 74 4.03 -5.83 6.13
CA VAL A 74 3.53 -4.92 5.09
C VAL A 74 3.64 -5.58 3.72
N THR A 75 2.54 -5.62 2.99
CA THR A 75 2.51 -6.07 1.59
C THR A 75 2.38 -4.87 0.66
N ILE A 76 3.28 -4.75 -0.33
CA ILE A 76 3.30 -3.63 -1.27
C ILE A 76 3.05 -4.13 -2.69
N PHE A 77 2.01 -3.60 -3.33
CA PHE A 77 1.74 -3.75 -4.75
C PHE A 77 2.27 -2.53 -5.50
N ASN A 78 2.99 -2.77 -6.59
CA ASN A 78 3.50 -1.70 -7.44
C ASN A 78 2.58 -1.53 -8.65
N GLU A 79 2.63 -0.36 -9.30
CA GLU A 79 1.95 -0.16 -10.58
C GLU A 79 0.43 -0.40 -10.53
N ALA A 80 -0.22 -0.11 -9.41
CA ALA A 80 -1.67 -0.27 -9.29
C ALA A 80 -2.41 0.94 -9.90
N GLY A 81 -3.44 0.67 -10.71
CA GLY A 81 -4.33 1.71 -11.25
C GLY A 81 -5.36 2.20 -10.22
N PRO A 82 -6.09 3.30 -10.49
CA PRO A 82 -7.09 3.84 -9.57
C PRO A 82 -8.32 2.93 -9.38
N ASP A 83 -8.54 1.98 -10.28
CA ASP A 83 -9.61 0.98 -10.28
C ASP A 83 -9.20 -0.37 -9.65
N PHE A 84 -8.09 -0.39 -8.91
CA PHE A 84 -7.57 -1.60 -8.30
C PHE A 84 -8.61 -2.31 -7.42
N GLN A 85 -8.52 -3.63 -7.38
CA GLN A 85 -9.27 -4.48 -6.48
C GLN A 85 -8.33 -5.54 -5.91
N ILE A 86 -7.96 -5.36 -4.65
CA ILE A 86 -7.14 -6.34 -3.93
C ILE A 86 -8.09 -7.31 -3.25
N LYS A 87 -8.04 -8.57 -3.68
CA LYS A 87 -8.80 -9.65 -3.04
C LYS A 87 -7.97 -10.21 -1.90
N VAL A 88 -8.53 -10.16 -0.70
CA VAL A 88 -7.96 -10.76 0.51
C VAL A 88 -8.67 -12.08 0.76
N GLU A 89 -7.93 -13.17 0.87
CA GLU A 89 -8.45 -14.51 1.08
C GLU A 89 -7.79 -15.13 2.31
N VAL A 90 -8.61 -15.54 3.28
CA VAL A 90 -8.15 -16.18 4.51
C VAL A 90 -8.25 -17.68 4.34
N TYR A 91 -7.14 -18.38 4.51
CA TYR A 91 -7.06 -19.84 4.42
C TYR A 91 -6.81 -20.45 5.78
N SER A 92 -7.41 -21.61 6.02
CA SER A 92 -7.28 -22.32 7.30
C SER A 92 -7.22 -23.83 7.12
N CYS A 93 -6.59 -24.49 8.07
CA CYS A 93 -6.52 -25.94 8.20
C CYS A 93 -6.50 -26.31 9.68
N CYS A 94 -7.36 -27.24 10.10
CA CYS A 94 -7.27 -27.81 11.45
C CYS A 94 -6.21 -28.90 11.50
N THR A 95 -5.33 -28.80 12.50
CA THR A 95 -4.35 -29.81 12.85
C THR A 95 -4.78 -30.43 14.18
N GLU A 96 -5.25 -31.67 14.13
CA GLU A 96 -5.47 -32.46 15.33
C GLU A 96 -4.15 -33.11 15.78
N GLU A 97 -3.84 -33.09 17.08
CA GLU A 97 -2.71 -33.78 17.72
C GLU A 97 -2.82 -35.33 17.69
N SER A 98 -3.34 -35.94 16.61
CA SER A 98 -3.53 -37.40 16.53
C SER A 98 -2.44 -38.15 15.78
N SER A 99 -1.28 -37.54 15.49
CA SER A 99 -0.21 -38.21 14.72
C SER A 99 1.18 -38.22 15.37
N ILE A 100 1.38 -37.68 16.58
CA ILE A 100 2.71 -37.71 17.24
C ILE A 100 2.90 -38.97 18.09
N THR A 101 1.86 -39.76 18.35
CA THR A 101 1.96 -41.01 19.13
C THR A 101 1.53 -42.24 18.33
N ASN A 102 2.24 -42.59 17.27
CA ASN A 102 2.15 -43.91 16.65
C ASN A 102 3.51 -44.41 16.16
N THR A 103 4.56 -44.33 16.99
CA THR A 103 5.61 -45.34 16.92
C THR A 103 5.11 -46.59 17.64
N PRO A 104 4.87 -47.73 16.96
CA PRO A 104 4.59 -48.97 17.66
C PRO A 104 5.80 -49.29 18.54
N LYS A 105 5.55 -49.49 19.83
CA LYS A 105 6.49 -50.02 20.83
C LYS A 105 6.90 -51.46 20.49
N LYS A 106 7.55 -51.68 19.34
CA LYS A 106 8.16 -52.95 18.89
C LYS A 106 9.28 -52.69 17.88
N LEU A 107 10.36 -52.05 18.32
CA LEU A 107 11.70 -52.38 17.81
C LEU A 107 12.77 -52.25 18.91
N ALA A 108 12.45 -52.76 20.11
CA ALA A 108 13.47 -53.11 21.09
C ALA A 108 14.12 -54.44 20.67
N LYS A 109 15.05 -54.39 19.71
CA LYS A 109 16.21 -55.32 19.62
C LYS A 109 17.09 -54.97 18.42
N LYS A 110 18.38 -54.76 18.73
CA LYS A 110 19.55 -54.62 17.84
C LYS A 110 19.89 -53.19 17.40
N LEU A 111 20.53 -52.46 18.31
CA LEU A 111 21.81 -51.83 18.00
C LEU A 111 22.80 -52.22 19.10
N LYS A 112 23.41 -53.39 18.92
CA LYS A 112 24.66 -53.74 19.59
C LYS A 112 25.80 -53.16 18.74
N THR A 113 26.79 -52.61 19.45
CA THR A 113 28.16 -52.32 19.03
C THR A 113 28.39 -51.24 17.97
N SER A 114 28.78 -50.04 18.41
CA SER A 114 30.18 -49.63 18.25
C SER A 114 30.55 -48.52 19.24
N ILE A 115 31.56 -48.84 20.04
CA ILE A 115 32.34 -47.94 20.90
C ILE A 115 33.37 -47.26 20.01
N SER A 116 33.52 -45.94 20.10
CA SER A 116 34.81 -45.29 19.87
C SER A 116 34.92 -44.04 20.74
N LYS A 117 36.01 -44.02 21.50
CA LYS A 117 36.37 -43.12 22.59
C LYS A 117 36.94 -41.80 22.07
N ALA A 118 36.53 -40.69 22.67
CA ALA A 118 37.37 -39.51 22.97
C ALA A 118 36.58 -38.63 23.96
N THR A 119 36.67 -38.85 25.27
CA THR A 119 37.53 -38.13 26.24
C THR A 119 37.46 -36.60 26.14
N GLY A 120 36.70 -35.95 27.03
CA GLY A 120 36.82 -34.49 27.20
C GLY A 120 35.77 -33.75 28.04
N LYS A 121 35.83 -33.95 29.38
CA LYS A 121 35.50 -32.97 30.45
C LYS A 121 34.04 -32.54 30.70
N LYS A 122 33.64 -32.85 31.95
CA LYS A 122 32.52 -32.37 32.79
C LYS A 122 32.22 -30.87 32.65
N ILE A 123 30.93 -30.51 32.69
CA ILE A 123 30.33 -29.44 33.52
C ILE A 123 28.86 -29.82 33.81
N SER A 124 28.41 -29.45 35.00
CA SER A 124 27.18 -29.80 35.69
C SER A 124 25.89 -29.27 35.08
N SER A 125 24.84 -30.05 35.31
CA SER A 125 23.41 -29.73 35.31
C SER A 125 23.07 -28.45 36.09
N VAL A 126 22.40 -27.50 35.43
CA VAL A 126 21.50 -26.53 36.05
C VAL A 126 20.29 -26.38 35.13
N LEU A 127 19.13 -26.40 35.77
CA LEU A 127 17.78 -26.44 35.23
C LEU A 127 17.50 -25.26 34.28
N GLN A 128 17.07 -25.58 33.06
CA GLN A 128 16.29 -24.68 32.22
C GLN A 128 15.17 -25.52 31.63
N GLU A 129 13.97 -25.35 32.18
CA GLU A 129 12.72 -25.75 31.53
C GLU A 129 12.48 -24.76 30.39
N ASP A 130 13.23 -24.95 29.30
CA ASP A 130 12.84 -24.41 28.01
C ASP A 130 11.71 -25.30 27.50
N HIS A 131 10.51 -24.73 27.47
CA HIS A 131 9.41 -25.26 26.68
C HIS A 131 9.83 -25.20 25.20
N GLU A 132 10.52 -26.25 24.77
CA GLU A 132 10.72 -26.58 23.36
C GLU A 132 9.36 -26.92 22.73
N MET A 133 8.58 -25.88 22.42
CA MET A 133 7.52 -25.93 21.42
C MET A 133 8.07 -25.59 20.02
N CYS A 134 9.37 -25.86 19.82
CA CYS A 134 10.04 -25.83 18.52
C CYS A 134 10.28 -27.26 18.00
N LEU A 135 9.37 -28.17 18.32
CA LEU A 135 9.42 -29.55 17.82
C LEU A 135 8.57 -29.68 16.55
N SER A 136 9.27 -29.69 15.42
CA SER A 136 8.92 -30.48 14.23
C SER A 136 7.88 -29.92 13.25
N PHE A 137 7.86 -28.62 12.96
CA PHE A 137 7.07 -28.08 11.82
C PHE A 137 7.84 -28.02 10.49
N SER A 138 9.12 -28.45 10.44
CA SER A 138 9.93 -28.39 9.20
C SER A 138 9.82 -29.63 8.30
N SER A 139 8.86 -30.52 8.53
CA SER A 139 8.52 -31.52 7.51
C SER A 139 7.35 -30.95 6.71
N ALA A 140 7.57 -30.68 5.42
CA ALA A 140 6.49 -30.51 4.47
C ALA A 140 5.47 -31.65 4.71
N ILE A 141 4.35 -31.33 5.35
CA ILE A 141 3.28 -32.29 5.60
C ILE A 141 2.70 -32.57 4.22
N TYR A 142 3.15 -33.66 3.60
CA TYR A 142 2.47 -34.27 2.46
C TYR A 142 1.03 -34.57 2.91
N GLY A 143 0.09 -33.65 2.63
CA GLY A 143 -1.34 -33.86 2.87
C GLY A 143 -2.12 -32.76 3.61
N ALA A 144 -1.51 -31.66 4.05
CA ALA A 144 -2.28 -30.56 4.68
C ALA A 144 -3.15 -29.85 3.64
N LYS A 145 -4.47 -29.97 3.75
CA LYS A 145 -5.44 -29.35 2.84
C LYS A 145 -5.96 -28.06 3.45
N TYR A 146 -5.49 -26.94 2.92
CA TYR A 146 -6.01 -25.62 3.27
C TYR A 146 -7.28 -25.32 2.47
N SER A 147 -8.28 -24.82 3.19
CA SER A 147 -9.55 -24.40 2.62
C SER A 147 -9.73 -22.90 2.80
N LEU A 148 -10.37 -22.28 1.80
CA LEU A 148 -10.76 -20.87 1.88
C LEU A 148 -11.83 -20.70 2.97
N LEU A 149 -11.47 -20.00 4.03
CA LEU A 149 -12.36 -19.72 5.16
C LEU A 149 -13.23 -18.50 4.91
N ALA A 150 -12.60 -17.40 4.46
CA ALA A 150 -13.30 -16.14 4.21
C ALA A 150 -12.56 -15.29 3.18
N HIS A 151 -13.24 -14.31 2.61
CA HIS A 151 -12.60 -13.35 1.71
C HIS A 151 -13.26 -11.97 1.76
N THR A 152 -12.51 -10.95 1.32
CA THR A 152 -13.03 -9.60 1.08
C THR A 152 -12.29 -8.96 -0.09
N THR A 153 -12.80 -7.82 -0.57
CA THR A 153 -12.18 -7.06 -1.66
C THR A 153 -11.96 -5.63 -1.19
N LEU A 154 -10.71 -5.18 -1.27
CA LEU A 154 -10.30 -3.81 -0.96
C LEU A 154 -10.12 -3.03 -2.27
N SER A 155 -10.65 -1.81 -2.30
CA SER A 155 -10.58 -0.90 -3.45
C SER A 155 -10.05 0.46 -3.02
N LEU A 156 -10.01 1.43 -3.95
CA LEU A 156 -9.61 2.79 -3.64
C LEU A 156 -10.43 3.43 -2.50
N GLU A 157 -11.72 3.09 -2.37
CA GLU A 157 -12.58 3.58 -1.29
C GLU A 157 -12.21 3.02 0.09
N SER A 158 -11.42 1.94 0.11
CA SER A 158 -10.86 1.37 1.33
C SER A 158 -9.56 2.06 1.75
N ALA A 159 -8.97 2.90 0.90
CA ALA A 159 -7.67 3.50 1.14
C ALA A 159 -7.81 4.72 2.07
N GLU A 160 -7.21 4.64 3.24
CA GLU A 160 -7.18 5.69 4.25
C GLU A 160 -5.92 5.54 5.09
N ASP A 161 -5.40 6.64 5.65
CA ASP A 161 -4.25 6.57 6.56
C ASP A 161 -4.61 5.96 7.94
N SER A 162 -5.92 5.81 8.21
CA SER A 162 -6.46 5.24 9.44
C SER A 162 -6.81 3.75 9.30
N PHE A 163 -7.02 3.10 10.45
CA PHE A 163 -7.52 1.73 10.49
C PHE A 163 -8.97 1.68 10.02
N LYS A 164 -9.26 0.77 9.08
CA LYS A 164 -10.62 0.57 8.57
C LYS A 164 -11.06 -0.88 8.74
N THR A 165 -12.33 -1.05 9.09
CA THR A 165 -12.98 -2.35 9.22
C THR A 165 -13.67 -2.71 7.91
N HIS A 166 -13.45 -3.94 7.46
CA HIS A 166 -13.99 -4.52 6.24
C HIS A 166 -14.74 -5.80 6.57
N ASN A 167 -15.94 -5.95 6.03
CA ASN A 167 -16.71 -7.18 6.20
C ASN A 167 -16.05 -8.33 5.41
N LEU A 168 -15.99 -9.50 6.03
CA LEU A 168 -15.53 -10.75 5.45
C LEU A 168 -16.74 -11.58 5.01
N SER A 169 -16.71 -12.05 3.77
CA SER A 169 -17.63 -13.07 3.28
C SER A 169 -17.08 -14.44 3.67
N VAL A 170 -17.79 -15.15 4.53
CA VAL A 170 -17.36 -16.43 5.11
C VAL A 170 -17.87 -17.61 4.25
N ASN A 171 -16.98 -18.54 3.92
CA ASN A 171 -17.22 -19.65 2.98
C ASN A 171 -17.34 -21.04 3.65
N GLY A 172 -17.47 -21.09 4.98
CA GLY A 172 -17.61 -22.33 5.75
C GLY A 172 -18.72 -22.27 6.79
N ASN A 173 -18.88 -23.36 7.53
CA ASN A 173 -19.79 -23.50 8.66
C ASN A 173 -19.13 -24.34 9.77
N GLU A 174 -19.74 -24.42 10.95
CA GLU A 174 -19.23 -25.19 12.10
C GLU A 174 -18.99 -26.69 11.81
N GLU A 175 -19.58 -27.24 10.75
CA GLU A 175 -19.41 -28.63 10.32
C GLU A 175 -18.14 -28.84 9.50
N SER A 176 -17.49 -27.76 9.06
CA SER A 176 -16.28 -27.79 8.25
C SER A 176 -15.04 -27.99 9.12
N SER A 177 -14.17 -28.93 8.73
CA SER A 177 -12.94 -29.22 9.49
C SER A 177 -11.95 -28.04 9.56
N PHE A 178 -12.09 -27.04 8.69
CA PHE A 178 -11.25 -25.84 8.67
C PHE A 178 -11.94 -24.63 9.31
N TRP A 179 -13.11 -24.81 9.91
CA TRP A 179 -13.87 -23.70 10.48
C TRP A 179 -13.16 -23.10 11.69
N LEU A 180 -12.95 -21.79 11.63
CA LEU A 180 -12.71 -20.96 12.80
C LEU A 180 -13.88 -20.00 13.01
N PRO A 181 -14.26 -19.74 14.26
CA PRO A 181 -15.31 -18.79 14.56
C PRO A 181 -14.81 -17.37 14.32
N LEU A 182 -14.99 -16.85 13.11
CA LEU A 182 -14.69 -15.46 12.79
C LEU A 182 -15.80 -14.54 13.31
N TYR A 183 -15.44 -13.35 13.79
CA TYR A 183 -16.44 -12.30 14.07
C TYR A 183 -17.16 -11.81 12.79
N GLY A 184 -16.54 -12.06 11.62
CA GLY A 184 -17.09 -11.70 10.31
C GLY A 184 -16.50 -10.42 9.70
N ASN A 185 -15.51 -9.81 10.35
CA ASN A 185 -14.84 -8.60 9.88
C ASN A 185 -13.32 -8.78 9.94
N MET A 186 -12.59 -8.01 9.14
CA MET A 186 -11.16 -7.77 9.29
C MET A 186 -10.89 -6.28 9.42
N CYS A 187 -9.85 -5.91 10.14
CA CYS A 187 -9.32 -4.55 10.16
C CYS A 187 -7.97 -4.54 9.46
N CYS A 188 -7.69 -3.49 8.71
CA CYS A 188 -6.35 -3.25 8.15
C CYS A 188 -6.16 -1.77 7.88
N ARG A 189 -4.90 -1.39 7.63
CA ARG A 189 -4.55 -0.09 7.08
C ARG A 189 -4.14 -0.26 5.62
N LEU A 190 -4.86 0.43 4.73
CA LEU A 190 -4.64 0.40 3.28
C LEU A 190 -4.24 1.80 2.82
N VAL A 191 -2.99 1.96 2.38
CA VAL A 191 -2.48 3.25 1.91
C VAL A 191 -2.21 3.17 0.41
N ALA A 192 -2.71 4.15 -0.34
CA ALA A 192 -2.43 4.29 -1.76
C ALA A 192 -1.59 5.56 -2.01
N GLN A 193 -0.48 5.40 -2.72
CA GLN A 193 0.44 6.48 -3.07
C GLN A 193 0.54 6.56 -4.61
N PRO A 194 -0.23 7.46 -5.25
CA PRO A 194 -0.14 7.70 -6.69
C PRO A 194 1.22 8.31 -7.07
N THR A 195 1.82 7.84 -8.15
CA THR A 195 3.13 8.33 -8.62
C THR A 195 3.09 9.83 -8.96
N CYS A 196 1.99 10.33 -9.52
CA CYS A 196 1.83 11.75 -9.86
C CYS A 196 1.78 12.69 -8.64
N MET A 197 1.59 12.12 -7.44
CA MET A 197 1.61 12.86 -6.19
C MET A 197 2.97 12.80 -5.49
N ALA A 198 3.66 11.66 -5.57
CA ALA A 198 4.94 11.45 -4.91
C ALA A 198 6.14 11.94 -5.74
N GLU A 199 6.10 11.75 -7.05
CA GLU A 199 7.21 12.02 -7.96
C GLU A 199 7.01 13.33 -8.75
N ASN A 200 8.12 13.86 -9.25
CA ASN A 200 8.10 15.03 -10.11
C ASN A 200 7.48 14.65 -11.46
N VAL A 201 6.28 15.16 -11.74
CA VAL A 201 5.57 14.90 -13.01
C VAL A 201 6.31 15.56 -14.17
N PHE A 202 6.77 16.79 -13.95
CA PHE A 202 7.54 17.55 -14.92
C PHE A 202 8.37 18.62 -14.21
N ALA A 203 9.54 18.93 -14.77
CA ALA A 203 10.39 20.00 -14.27
C ALA A 203 11.04 20.75 -15.44
N GLY A 204 11.19 22.06 -15.29
CA GLY A 204 11.79 22.90 -16.32
C GLY A 204 11.83 24.37 -15.93
N PHE A 205 12.57 25.17 -16.69
CA PHE A 205 12.63 26.60 -16.46
C PHE A 205 11.35 27.30 -16.95
N LEU A 206 10.85 28.22 -16.15
CA LEU A 206 9.78 29.14 -16.51
C LEU A 206 10.13 30.54 -16.04
N ASN A 207 9.74 31.54 -16.81
CA ASN A 207 9.87 32.94 -16.42
C ASN A 207 8.54 33.39 -15.84
N GLU A 208 8.49 33.76 -14.56
CA GLU A 208 7.28 34.30 -13.94
C GLU A 208 7.24 35.82 -14.08
N GLN A 209 6.07 36.34 -14.40
CA GLN A 209 5.78 37.76 -14.41
C GLN A 209 5.47 38.27 -13.00
N GLN A 210 6.21 39.28 -12.55
CA GLN A 210 5.94 40.03 -11.33
C GLN A 210 5.69 41.50 -11.63
N MET A 211 4.88 42.14 -10.79
CA MET A 211 4.65 43.58 -10.82
C MET A 211 5.35 44.19 -9.61
N VAL A 212 6.47 44.88 -9.84
CA VAL A 212 7.25 45.53 -8.78
C VAL A 212 7.28 47.03 -9.08
N GLY A 213 6.73 47.85 -8.18
CA GLY A 213 6.69 49.30 -8.35
C GLY A 213 5.93 49.76 -9.61
N GLY A 214 4.94 49.00 -10.07
CA GLY A 214 4.17 49.30 -11.28
C GLY A 214 4.83 48.87 -12.60
N LEU A 215 6.06 48.34 -12.56
CA LEU A 215 6.77 47.81 -13.72
C LEU A 215 6.66 46.29 -13.79
N ILE A 216 6.62 45.78 -15.02
CA ILE A 216 6.65 44.34 -15.28
C ILE A 216 8.10 43.86 -15.19
N HIS A 217 8.36 42.94 -14.27
CA HIS A 217 9.63 42.23 -14.13
C HIS A 217 9.43 40.75 -14.42
N TRP A 218 10.38 40.12 -15.10
CA TRP A 218 10.37 38.69 -15.35
C TRP A 218 11.48 38.03 -14.55
N ARG A 219 11.12 37.07 -13.70
CA ARG A 219 12.08 36.27 -12.94
C ARG A 219 12.12 34.86 -13.49
N ARG A 220 13.32 34.39 -13.85
CA ARG A 220 13.54 33.01 -14.29
C ARG A 220 13.59 32.10 -13.06
N LEU A 221 12.80 31.03 -13.06
CA LEU A 221 12.73 30.06 -11.98
C LEU A 221 12.80 28.65 -12.57
N TYR A 222 13.38 27.72 -11.81
CA TYR A 222 13.27 26.29 -12.06
C TYR A 222 12.01 25.76 -11.39
N CYS A 223 11.03 25.35 -12.19
CA CYS A 223 9.71 24.96 -11.72
C CYS A 223 9.53 23.45 -11.78
N VAL A 224 8.89 22.87 -10.77
CA VAL A 224 8.63 21.44 -10.62
C VAL A 224 7.14 21.23 -10.31
N LEU A 225 6.45 20.47 -11.16
CA LEU A 225 5.08 20.05 -10.94
C LEU A 225 5.08 18.73 -10.16
N ARG A 226 4.60 18.76 -8.91
CA ARG A 226 4.50 17.59 -8.03
C ARG A 226 3.32 17.75 -7.07
N GLY A 227 2.54 16.69 -6.84
CA GLY A 227 1.61 16.67 -5.71
C GLY A 227 0.52 17.76 -5.76
N GLY A 228 0.03 18.13 -6.94
CA GLY A 228 -0.96 19.21 -7.06
C GLY A 228 -0.40 20.60 -6.81
N LYS A 229 0.92 20.79 -6.90
CA LYS A 229 1.57 22.08 -6.71
C LYS A 229 2.68 22.27 -7.74
N LEU A 230 2.85 23.51 -8.16
CA LEU A 230 4.00 23.98 -8.92
C LEU A 230 4.94 24.67 -7.95
N TYR A 231 6.06 24.01 -7.66
CA TYR A 231 7.14 24.54 -6.82
C TYR A 231 8.15 25.25 -7.70
N CYS A 232 8.47 26.50 -7.41
CA CYS A 232 9.41 27.29 -8.20
C CYS A 232 10.61 27.69 -7.34
N PHE A 233 11.80 27.37 -7.82
CA PHE A 233 13.10 27.61 -7.19
C PHE A 233 13.92 28.56 -8.05
N TYR A 234 14.92 29.23 -7.49
CA TYR A 234 15.86 30.02 -8.30
C TYR A 234 16.78 29.12 -9.11
N THR A 235 17.25 28.03 -8.49
CA THR A 235 18.13 27.07 -9.15
C THR A 235 17.78 25.63 -8.79
N PRO A 236 18.15 24.63 -9.63
CA PRO A 236 17.92 23.22 -9.33
C PRO A 236 18.65 22.75 -8.06
N GLU A 237 19.80 23.34 -7.72
CA GLU A 237 20.62 22.97 -6.55
C GLU A 237 19.88 23.23 -5.22
N GLU A 238 18.96 24.21 -5.19
CA GLU A 238 18.10 24.48 -4.03
C GLU A 238 17.23 23.27 -3.66
N ILE A 239 16.83 22.45 -4.65
CA ILE A 239 16.04 21.23 -4.43
C ILE A 239 16.88 20.18 -3.70
N GLU A 240 18.13 19.99 -4.12
CA GLU A 240 19.06 19.04 -3.49
C GLU A 240 19.42 19.49 -2.07
N ALA A 241 19.60 20.79 -1.88
CA ALA A 241 19.84 21.41 -0.58
C ALA A 241 18.58 21.49 0.33
N LYS A 242 17.41 21.04 -0.15
CA LYS A 242 16.11 21.08 0.56
C LYS A 242 15.73 22.49 1.05
N VAL A 243 16.05 23.51 0.26
CA VAL A 243 15.69 24.90 0.52
C VAL A 243 14.19 25.09 0.24
N GLU A 244 13.56 26.03 0.95
CA GLU A 244 12.15 26.36 0.69
C GLU A 244 11.97 27.01 -0.70
N PRO A 245 10.91 26.65 -1.46
CA PRO A 245 10.65 27.23 -2.77
C PRO A 245 10.38 28.74 -2.71
N ALA A 246 10.87 29.48 -3.69
CA ALA A 246 10.62 30.91 -3.86
C ALA A 246 9.16 31.24 -4.22
N LEU A 247 8.44 30.27 -4.81
CA LEU A 247 7.00 30.35 -5.05
C LEU A 247 6.38 28.95 -5.02
N ILE A 248 5.17 28.86 -4.48
CA ILE A 248 4.34 27.66 -4.54
C ILE A 248 2.98 28.05 -5.12
N VAL A 249 2.64 27.52 -6.29
CA VAL A 249 1.33 27.71 -6.91
C VAL A 249 0.54 26.41 -6.77
N SER A 250 -0.61 26.47 -6.08
CA SER A 250 -1.49 25.30 -5.97
C SER A 250 -2.16 24.99 -7.31
N ILE A 251 -2.31 23.72 -7.65
CA ILE A 251 -2.97 23.25 -8.85
C ILE A 251 -4.03 22.25 -8.40
N ASN A 252 -5.27 22.71 -8.37
CA ASN A 252 -6.45 21.96 -8.01
C ASN A 252 -7.37 21.79 -9.22
N LYS A 253 -8.54 21.17 -9.01
CA LYS A 253 -9.51 20.95 -10.10
C LYS A 253 -10.09 22.24 -10.65
N GLU A 254 -10.13 23.27 -9.83
CA GLU A 254 -10.68 24.57 -10.16
C GLU A 254 -9.65 25.47 -10.87
N THR A 255 -8.37 25.08 -10.87
CA THR A 255 -7.29 25.76 -11.57
C THR A 255 -7.56 25.76 -13.07
N ARG A 256 -7.49 26.96 -13.67
CA ARG A 256 -7.63 27.13 -15.11
C ARG A 256 -6.31 27.58 -15.69
N ILE A 257 -5.81 26.85 -16.67
CA ILE A 257 -4.60 27.22 -17.41
C ILE A 257 -5.01 27.75 -18.77
N ARG A 258 -4.55 28.96 -19.10
CA ARG A 258 -4.83 29.61 -20.38
C ARG A 258 -3.54 30.06 -21.03
N ALA A 259 -3.28 29.61 -22.25
CA ALA A 259 -2.27 30.23 -23.09
C ALA A 259 -2.66 31.69 -23.34
N VAL A 260 -1.70 32.61 -23.14
CA VAL A 260 -1.91 34.04 -23.33
C VAL A 260 -1.21 34.42 -24.62
N ASP A 261 -1.97 34.48 -25.71
CA ASP A 261 -1.45 34.98 -26.99
C ASP A 261 -1.60 36.51 -26.98
N LYS A 262 -0.51 37.23 -26.69
CA LYS A 262 -0.48 38.69 -26.81
C LYS A 262 0.36 39.08 -28.01
N ASP A 263 -0.33 39.68 -28.99
CA ASP A 263 0.18 40.29 -30.21
C ASP A 263 1.02 39.38 -31.12
N LYS A 264 0.55 39.24 -32.38
CA LYS A 264 1.19 38.49 -33.47
C LYS A 264 2.64 38.89 -33.78
N THR A 265 3.14 39.96 -33.16
CA THR A 265 4.46 40.57 -33.39
C THR A 265 5.49 40.24 -32.30
N LYS A 266 5.09 39.72 -31.13
CA LYS A 266 6.01 39.20 -30.11
C LYS A 266 5.55 37.79 -29.73
N ARG A 267 6.19 36.77 -30.32
CA ARG A 267 5.97 35.37 -29.93
C ARG A 267 6.51 35.15 -28.52
N ILE A 268 5.72 35.49 -27.51
CA ILE A 268 6.04 35.21 -26.12
C ILE A 268 5.21 33.99 -25.75
N HIS A 269 5.87 32.88 -25.41
CA HIS A 269 5.24 31.60 -25.11
C HIS A 269 4.60 31.60 -23.71
N ASN A 270 3.61 32.49 -23.54
CA ASN A 270 3.02 32.81 -22.25
C ASN A 270 1.81 31.94 -21.95
N PHE A 271 1.63 31.67 -20.67
CA PHE A 271 0.41 31.11 -20.12
C PHE A 271 0.11 31.69 -18.75
N SER A 272 -1.16 31.59 -18.35
CA SER A 272 -1.64 32.02 -17.05
C SER A 272 -2.20 30.83 -16.28
N VAL A 273 -1.85 30.73 -15.01
CA VAL A 273 -2.41 29.79 -14.04
C VAL A 273 -3.36 30.59 -13.14
N ILE A 274 -4.65 30.26 -13.21
CA ILE A 274 -5.71 31.00 -12.57
C ILE A 274 -6.36 30.11 -11.52
N ASN A 275 -6.19 30.47 -10.25
CA ASN A 275 -6.80 29.78 -9.13
C ASN A 275 -7.94 30.62 -8.54
N PRO A 276 -9.19 30.14 -8.57
CA PRO A 276 -10.29 30.80 -7.87
C PRO A 276 -10.16 30.52 -6.36
N VAL A 277 -9.94 31.56 -5.56
CA VAL A 277 -9.88 31.48 -4.09
C VAL A 277 -10.94 32.43 -3.51
N ALA A 278 -11.97 31.88 -2.86
CA ALA A 278 -12.97 32.64 -2.09
C ALA A 278 -13.53 33.92 -2.80
N GLY A 279 -13.78 33.83 -4.12
CA GLY A 279 -14.34 34.94 -4.92
C GLY A 279 -13.31 35.88 -5.57
N GLN A 280 -12.01 35.73 -5.28
CA GLN A 280 -10.91 36.39 -5.99
C GLN A 280 -10.06 35.38 -6.76
N ALA A 281 -9.71 35.69 -8.00
CA ALA A 281 -8.84 34.83 -8.80
C ALA A 281 -7.37 35.25 -8.60
N VAL A 282 -6.55 34.36 -8.03
CA VAL A 282 -5.10 34.53 -8.02
C VAL A 282 -4.58 34.12 -9.40
N ILE A 283 -3.90 35.03 -10.08
CA ILE A 283 -3.40 34.82 -11.44
C ILE A 283 -1.88 34.90 -11.40
N HIS A 284 -1.21 33.81 -11.78
CA HIS A 284 0.21 33.80 -12.07
C HIS A 284 0.41 33.72 -13.57
N ILE A 285 1.30 34.53 -14.13
CA ILE A 285 1.63 34.53 -15.55
C ILE A 285 3.05 34.01 -15.70
N PHE A 286 3.21 32.99 -16.53
CA PHE A 286 4.48 32.34 -16.83
C PHE A 286 4.78 32.43 -18.32
N SER A 287 6.06 32.34 -18.65
CA SER A 287 6.58 32.29 -20.02
C SER A 287 7.59 31.15 -20.15
N ALA A 288 7.36 30.27 -21.12
CA ALA A 288 8.34 29.27 -21.52
C ALA A 288 9.37 29.89 -22.48
N ASP A 289 10.57 29.31 -22.53
CA ASP A 289 11.64 29.83 -23.39
C ASP A 289 11.35 29.60 -24.89
N ASN A 290 10.61 28.55 -25.22
CA ASN A 290 10.28 28.15 -26.59
C ASN A 290 8.88 27.49 -26.64
N ARG A 291 8.38 27.24 -27.85
CA ARG A 291 7.05 26.66 -28.09
C ARG A 291 6.98 25.22 -27.60
N GLU A 292 8.06 24.47 -27.78
CA GLU A 292 8.16 23.05 -27.46
C GLU A 292 8.04 22.84 -25.95
N ASP A 293 8.69 23.68 -25.15
CA ASP A 293 8.61 23.64 -23.69
C ASP A 293 7.24 24.09 -23.20
N LEU A 294 6.62 25.10 -23.84
CA LEU A 294 5.22 25.45 -23.56
C LEU A 294 4.29 24.26 -23.79
N GLN A 295 4.47 23.53 -24.90
CA GLN A 295 3.67 22.34 -25.21
C GLN A 295 3.87 21.25 -24.16
N LYS A 296 5.11 20.93 -23.77
CA LYS A 296 5.39 19.96 -22.70
C LYS A 296 4.74 20.36 -21.38
N TRP A 297 4.80 21.64 -21.01
CA TRP A 297 4.13 22.14 -19.81
C TRP A 297 2.61 21.96 -19.89
N MET A 298 1.98 22.30 -21.02
CA MET A 298 0.54 22.11 -21.21
C MET A 298 0.13 20.64 -21.13
N GLU A 299 0.90 19.74 -21.75
CA GLU A 299 0.68 18.29 -21.67
C GLU A 299 0.79 17.79 -20.22
N ALA A 300 1.82 18.22 -19.49
CA ALA A 300 2.01 17.85 -18.08
C ALA A 300 0.84 18.32 -17.20
N PHE A 301 0.37 19.55 -17.38
CA PHE A 301 -0.80 20.04 -16.64
C PHE A 301 -2.08 19.29 -17.00
N TRP A 302 -2.32 19.02 -18.29
CA TRP A 302 -3.51 18.27 -18.69
C TRP A 302 -3.50 16.83 -18.17
N GLN A 303 -2.34 16.17 -18.18
CA GLN A 303 -2.17 14.86 -17.57
C GLN A 303 -2.46 14.93 -16.07
N HIS A 304 -1.90 15.93 -15.39
CA HIS A 304 -2.13 16.11 -13.96
C HIS A 304 -3.60 16.35 -13.61
N PHE A 305 -4.33 17.18 -14.37
CA PHE A 305 -5.77 17.37 -14.17
C PHE A 305 -6.58 16.09 -14.41
N PHE A 306 -6.18 15.29 -15.41
CA PHE A 306 -6.78 13.99 -15.67
C PHE A 306 -6.58 13.05 -14.47
N ASP A 307 -5.36 12.95 -13.96
CA ASP A 307 -5.04 12.09 -12.80
C ASP A 307 -5.79 12.54 -11.55
N LEU A 308 -5.81 13.85 -11.27
CA LEU A 308 -6.60 14.42 -10.17
C LEU A 308 -8.06 14.02 -10.28
N SER A 309 -8.65 14.07 -11.48
CA SER A 309 -10.06 13.71 -11.69
C SER A 309 -10.37 12.25 -11.36
N LYS A 310 -9.41 11.34 -11.52
CA LYS A 310 -9.57 9.90 -11.24
C LYS A 310 -9.40 9.57 -9.76
N LEU A 311 -8.52 10.27 -9.06
CA LEU A 311 -8.23 10.01 -7.65
C LEU A 311 -9.35 10.50 -6.72
N THR A 312 -10.00 11.62 -7.01
CA THR A 312 -10.90 12.28 -6.04
C THR A 312 -12.25 11.61 -5.82
N PHE A 313 -12.59 10.57 -6.58
CA PHE A 313 -13.75 9.74 -6.24
C PHE A 313 -13.51 8.88 -4.97
N GLY A 314 -12.31 8.93 -4.37
CA GLY A 314 -12.01 8.26 -3.10
C GLY A 314 -11.15 9.02 -2.07
N PHE A 315 -10.70 10.27 -2.34
CA PHE A 315 -9.78 10.97 -1.42
C PHE A 315 -10.34 12.28 -0.86
N SER A 316 -10.35 12.40 0.47
CA SER A 316 -10.26 13.68 1.17
C SER A 316 -8.83 14.21 1.02
N SER A 317 -8.68 15.49 0.69
CA SER A 317 -7.42 16.21 0.47
C SER A 317 -6.47 16.29 1.69
N SER A 318 -6.80 15.59 2.78
CA SER A 318 -6.07 15.63 4.05
C SER A 318 -5.01 14.54 4.22
N ILE A 319 -4.84 13.64 3.23
CA ILE A 319 -4.06 12.39 3.38
C ILE A 319 -2.64 12.49 2.77
N PHE A 320 -2.24 13.62 2.19
CA PHE A 320 -0.94 13.79 1.54
C PHE A 320 0.04 14.72 2.29
N MET A 321 -0.10 14.84 3.61
CA MET A 321 0.92 15.48 4.46
C MET A 321 1.79 14.43 5.14
#